data_AF-A0ABD7Z9E1-F1
#
_entry.id   AF-A0ABD7Z9E1-F1
#
_cell.length_a   1.000
_cell.length_b   1.000
_cell.length_c   1.000
_cell.angle_alpha   90.00
_cell.angle_beta   90.00
_cell.angle_gamma   90.00
#
_symmetry.space_group_name_H-M   'P 1'
#
loop_
_entity.id
_entity.type
_entity.pdbx_description
1 polymer ?
#
loop_
_entity_poly.entity_id
_entity_poly.type
_entity_poly.pdbx_seq_one_letter_code
_entity_poly.pdbx_strand_id
1 'polypeptide(L)'
;MKFTISINDWLYLKGKLDNVLEKMLTASIESDRVTMSLCSKYDFDDLVNAYGGIIQDSMVDEEFATDDTIRLERIWDNHFVRRN
;
A
#
# COMPACT_ATOMS: atom_id res chain seq x y z
N MET A 1 3.76 -12.24 5.39
CA MET A 1 3.28 -12.18 3.98
C MET A 1 4.29 -11.39 3.14
N LYS A 2 4.43 -11.65 1.83
CA LYS A 2 5.31 -10.89 0.92
C LYS A 2 4.54 -10.45 -0.31
N PHE A 3 4.81 -9.28 -0.86
CA PHE A 3 4.20 -8.76 -2.08
C PHE A 3 5.23 -7.91 -2.84
N THR A 4 5.16 -7.92 -4.16
CA THR A 4 6.13 -7.25 -5.02
C THR A 4 5.41 -6.23 -5.88
N ILE A 5 5.88 -4.99 -5.84
CA ILE A 5 5.32 -3.87 -6.63
C ILE A 5 6.39 -3.26 -7.53
N SER A 6 5.96 -2.46 -8.51
CA SER A 6 6.89 -1.68 -9.33
C SER A 6 7.59 -0.61 -8.48
N ILE A 7 8.82 -0.23 -8.86
CA ILE A 7 9.53 0.86 -8.18
C ILE A 7 8.75 2.18 -8.24
N ASN A 8 8.00 2.42 -9.32
CA ASN A 8 7.18 3.64 -9.49
C ASN A 8 5.98 3.67 -8.53
N ASP A 9 5.32 2.52 -8.33
CA ASP A 9 4.24 2.42 -7.34
C ASP A 9 4.82 2.54 -5.92
N TRP A 10 5.99 1.94 -5.65
CA TRP A 10 6.65 2.06 -4.36
C TRP A 10 7.03 3.49 -4.02
N LEU A 11 7.67 4.22 -4.94
CA LEU A 11 8.09 5.60 -4.69
C LEU A 11 6.89 6.51 -4.43
N TYR A 12 5.79 6.28 -5.15
CA TYR A 12 4.54 6.98 -4.91
C TYR A 12 3.96 6.65 -3.53
N LEU A 13 3.84 5.36 -3.19
CA LEU A 13 3.33 4.94 -1.88
C LEU A 13 4.19 5.43 -0.73
N LYS A 14 5.51 5.39 -0.87
CA LYS A 14 6.45 5.83 0.17
C LYS A 14 6.20 7.28 0.59
N GLY A 15 5.73 8.14 -0.32
CA GLY A 15 5.34 9.51 0.01
C GLY A 15 4.00 9.66 0.75
N LYS A 16 3.26 8.55 0.92
CA LYS A 16 1.92 8.47 1.50
C LYS A 16 1.85 7.55 2.73
N LEU A 17 2.86 6.71 2.95
CA LEU A 17 2.88 5.81 4.10
C LEU A 17 2.86 6.62 5.39
N ASP A 18 1.99 6.20 6.30
CA ASP A 18 2.02 6.68 7.67
C ASP A 18 3.05 5.90 8.51
N ASN A 19 3.30 6.38 9.73
CA ASN A 19 4.20 5.72 10.68
C ASN A 19 3.77 4.28 11.03
N VAL A 20 2.51 3.90 10.78
CA VAL A 20 1.98 2.57 11.08
C VAL A 20 2.43 1.61 9.99
N LEU A 21 2.12 1.90 8.73
CA LEU A 21 2.52 1.09 7.58
C LEU A 21 4.03 0.95 7.44
N GLU A 22 4.80 2.01 7.71
CA GLU A 22 6.27 1.93 7.70
C GLU A 22 6.82 0.92 8.72
N LYS A 23 6.17 0.77 9.88
CA LYS A 23 6.58 -0.22 10.90
C LYS A 23 6.12 -1.63 10.58
N MET A 24 5.08 -1.76 9.75
CA MET A 24 4.52 -3.04 9.33
C MET A 24 5.33 -3.67 8.20
N LEU A 25 5.94 -2.85 7.34
CA LEU A 25 6.58 -3.31 6.13
C LEU A 25 8.11 -3.28 6.22
N THR A 26 8.72 -4.31 5.66
CA THR A 26 10.15 -4.32 5.31
C THR A 26 10.28 -4.38 3.81
N ALA A 27 11.00 -3.45 3.20
CA ALA A 27 11.15 -3.36 1.75
C ALA A 27 12.57 -3.74 1.32
N SER A 28 12.67 -4.59 0.29
CA SER A 28 13.91 -4.87 -0.44
C SER A 28 13.75 -4.36 -1.87
N ILE A 29 14.70 -3.56 -2.34
CA ILE A 29 14.65 -2.93 -3.66
C ILE A 29 15.60 -3.68 -4.60
N GLU A 30 15.09 -4.12 -5.73
CA GLU A 30 15.82 -4.83 -6.78
C GLU A 30 15.53 -4.19 -8.13
N SER A 31 16.45 -3.36 -8.63
CA SER A 31 16.35 -2.65 -9.91
C SER A 31 15.02 -1.88 -10.09
N ASP A 32 14.04 -2.49 -10.76
CA ASP A 32 12.74 -1.93 -11.13
C ASP A 32 11.58 -2.40 -10.23
N ARG A 33 11.87 -3.23 -9.23
CA ARG A 33 10.88 -3.86 -8.34
C ARG A 33 11.21 -3.66 -6.88
N VAL A 34 10.17 -3.65 -6.07
CA VAL A 34 10.29 -3.61 -4.61
C VAL A 34 9.49 -4.75 -4.02
N THR A 35 10.18 -5.63 -3.30
CA THR A 35 9.55 -6.71 -2.54
C THR A 35 9.35 -6.24 -1.11
N MET A 36 8.10 -6.09 -0.72
CA MET A 36 7.71 -5.74 0.64
C MET A 36 7.29 -7.01 1.39
N SER A 37 7.71 -7.12 2.65
CA SER A 37 7.36 -8.22 3.54
C SER A 37 6.73 -7.64 4.80
N LEU A 38 5.56 -8.16 5.16
CA LEU A 38 4.90 -7.82 6.41
C LEU A 38 5.65 -8.44 7.59
N CYS A 39 5.97 -7.63 8.60
CA CYS A 39 6.58 -8.07 9.85
C CYS A 39 5.70 -9.12 10.54
N SER A 40 6.33 -10.11 11.19
CA SER A 40 5.64 -11.31 11.73
C SER A 40 4.60 -11.05 12.82
N LYS A 41 4.56 -9.85 13.39
CA LYS A 41 3.58 -9.43 14.41
C LYS A 41 2.28 -8.89 13.82
N TYR A 42 2.22 -8.69 12.51
CA TYR A 42 1.05 -8.18 11.81
C TYR A 42 0.53 -9.24 10.85
N ASP A 43 -0.77 -9.20 10.61
CA ASP A 43 -1.44 -10.03 9.62
C ASP A 43 -1.97 -9.22 8.44
N PHE A 44 -2.64 -9.92 7.52
CA PHE A 44 -3.18 -9.28 6.33
C PHE A 44 -4.26 -8.26 6.66
N ASP A 45 -5.08 -8.51 7.69
CA ASP A 45 -6.18 -7.62 8.06
C ASP A 45 -5.65 -6.32 8.65
N ASP A 46 -4.58 -6.37 9.45
CA ASP A 46 -3.88 -5.17 9.90
C ASP A 46 -3.46 -4.30 8.71
N LEU A 47 -2.91 -4.94 7.66
CA LEU A 47 -2.45 -4.27 6.46
C LEU A 47 -3.61 -3.66 5.67
N VAL A 48 -4.71 -4.38 5.50
CA VAL A 48 -5.94 -3.86 4.86
C VAL A 48 -6.43 -2.62 5.58
N ASN A 49 -6.52 -2.68 6.92
CA ASN A 49 -7.04 -1.59 7.73
C ASN A 49 -6.17 -0.34 7.63
N ALA A 50 -4.84 -0.49 7.77
CA ALA A 50 -3.93 0.64 7.66
C ALA A 50 -3.93 1.27 6.25
N TYR A 51 -3.97 0.43 5.21
CA TYR A 51 -3.97 0.91 3.83
C TYR A 51 -5.30 1.56 3.43
N GLY A 52 -6.41 1.00 3.91
CA GLY A 52 -7.76 1.57 3.73
C GLY A 52 -7.87 2.99 4.29
N GLY A 53 -7.20 3.26 5.43
CA GLY A 53 -7.09 4.61 5.97
C GLY A 53 -6.45 5.60 5.01
N ILE A 54 -5.34 5.21 4.35
CA ILE A 54 -4.67 6.07 3.35
C ILE A 54 -5.60 6.34 2.15
N ILE A 55 -6.35 5.34 1.69
CA ILE A 55 -7.33 5.51 0.61
C ILE A 55 -8.40 6.52 1.03
N GLN A 56 -8.96 6.37 2.23
CA GLN A 56 -9.99 7.28 2.75
C GLN A 56 -9.46 8.72 2.88
N ASP A 57 -8.24 8.90 3.40
CA ASP A 57 -7.60 10.21 3.58
C ASP A 57 -7.34 10.96 2.26
N SER A 58 -7.32 10.24 1.14
CA SER A 58 -7.09 10.81 -0.19
C SER A 58 -8.37 11.32 -0.88
N MET A 59 -9.55 11.05 -0.29
CA MET A 59 -10.84 11.51 -0.81
C MET A 59 -11.06 12.99 -0.45
N VAL A 60 -11.80 13.73 -1.29
CA VAL A 60 -12.13 15.16 -1.04
C VAL A 60 -13.38 15.32 -0.17
N ASP A 61 -14.24 14.31 -0.19
CA ASP A 61 -15.42 14.12 0.66
C ASP A 61 -15.57 12.61 0.89
N GLU A 62 -16.44 12.19 1.81
CA GLU A 62 -16.66 10.76 2.10
C GLU A 62 -17.09 9.93 0.86
N GLU A 63 -17.46 10.58 -0.24
CA GLU A 63 -17.98 9.94 -1.46
C GLU A 63 -17.18 10.25 -2.74
N PHE A 64 -16.23 11.19 -2.72
CA PHE A 64 -15.57 11.67 -3.95
C PHE A 64 -14.11 11.25 -4.02
N ALA A 65 -13.83 10.29 -4.92
CA ALA A 65 -12.48 9.86 -5.25
C ALA A 65 -11.69 10.95 -6.00
N THR A 66 -10.42 11.09 -5.64
CA THR A 66 -9.45 11.89 -6.39
C THR A 66 -8.59 11.01 -7.29
N ASP A 67 -7.79 11.63 -8.17
CA ASP A 67 -6.73 10.92 -8.90
C ASP A 67 -5.79 10.16 -7.96
N ASP A 68 -5.60 10.68 -6.74
CA ASP A 68 -4.79 10.07 -5.69
C ASP A 68 -5.49 8.81 -5.13
N THR A 69 -6.78 8.90 -4.80
CA THR A 69 -7.62 7.77 -4.38
C THR A 69 -7.59 6.64 -5.39
N ILE A 70 -7.85 6.97 -6.66
CA ILE A 70 -7.90 6.00 -7.76
C ILE A 70 -6.55 5.29 -7.91
N ARG A 71 -5.45 6.04 -7.76
CA ARG A 71 -4.10 5.45 -7.87
C ARG A 71 -3.78 4.53 -6.68
N LEU A 72 -4.15 4.90 -5.47
CA LEU A 72 -3.96 4.08 -4.27
C LEU A 72 -4.77 2.78 -4.37
N GLU A 73 -6.06 2.86 -4.71
CA GLU A 73 -6.91 1.69 -4.94
C GLU A 73 -6.35 0.77 -6.02
N ARG A 74 -5.90 1.33 -7.15
CA ARG A 74 -5.26 0.55 -8.21
C ARG A 74 -4.02 -0.21 -7.73
N ILE A 75 -3.21 0.39 -6.85
CA ILE A 75 -2.03 -0.28 -6.29
C ILE A 75 -2.46 -1.39 -5.32
N TRP A 76 -3.45 -1.12 -4.48
CA TRP A 76 -4.07 -2.10 -3.59
C TRP A 76 -4.59 -3.33 -4.34
N ASP A 77 -5.45 -3.11 -5.33
CA ASP A 77 -6.09 -4.18 -6.10
C ASP A 77 -5.09 -5.05 -6.86
N ASN A 78 -4.09 -4.41 -7.48
CA ASN A 78 -3.12 -5.13 -8.30
C ASN A 78 -2.17 -5.99 -7.49
N HIS A 79 -1.83 -5.58 -6.27
CA HIS A 79 -0.69 -6.16 -5.55
C HIS A 79 -1.04 -6.81 -4.21
N PHE A 80 -2.19 -6.45 -3.61
CA PHE A 80 -2.59 -6.91 -2.28
C PHE A 80 -3.86 -7.76 -2.30
N VAL A 81 -4.85 -7.44 -3.14
CA VAL A 81 -6.13 -8.20 -3.23
C VAL A 81 -6.07 -9.33 -4.25
N ARG A 82 -5.31 -9.20 -5.34
CA ARG A 82 -5.26 -10.18 -6.45
C ARG A 82 -4.63 -11.53 -6.15
N ARG A 83 -4.55 -11.96 -4.89
CA ARG A 83 -4.21 -13.32 -4.50
C ARG A 83 -5.46 -14.19 -4.38
N ASN A 84 -5.99 -14.59 -5.53
CA ASN A 84 -6.70 -15.85 -5.68
C ASN A 84 -5.83 -16.79 -6.50
#